data_AF-N4ULA9-F1
#
_entry.id   AF-N4ULA9-F1
#
_cell.length_a   1.000
_cell.length_b   1.000
_cell.length_c   1.000
_cell.angle_alpha   90.00
_cell.angle_beta   90.00
_cell.angle_gamma   90.00
#
_symmetry.space_group_name_H-M   'P 1'
#
loop_
_entity.id
_entity.type
_entity.pdbx_description
1 polymer ?
#
loop_
_entity_poly.entity_id
_entity_poly.type
_entity_poly.pdbx_seq_one_letter_code
_entity_poly.pdbx_strand_id
1 'polypeptide(L)' 'MDRFPCLVIRRICDYANSHKNDQWQRYTAATAAAFAVELLGYVPVRQLEETQQAIESLPSR' A
#
# COMPACT_ATOMS: atom_id res chain seq x y z
N MET A 1 1.18 -9.00 10.79
CA MET A 1 0.38 -8.41 9.69
C MET A 1 -0.54 -9.47 9.11
N ASP A 2 -1.07 -10.38 9.93
CA ASP A 2 -1.23 -11.76 9.43
C ASP A 2 -2.68 -12.25 9.44
N ARG A 3 -3.65 -11.34 9.63
CA ARG A 3 -5.07 -11.72 9.78
C ARG A 3 -6.02 -11.01 8.82
N PHE A 4 -5.58 -9.96 8.14
CA PHE A 4 -6.39 -9.25 7.16
C PHE A 4 -5.84 -9.54 5.76
N PRO A 5 -6.67 -10.00 4.81
CA PRO A 5 -6.23 -10.16 3.42
C PRO A 5 -5.85 -8.78 2.87
N CYS A 6 -4.55 -8.53 2.70
CA CYS A 6 -4.05 -7.25 2.23
C CYS A 6 -2.90 -7.41 1.24
N LEU A 7 -2.81 -6.46 0.31
CA LEU A 7 -1.68 -6.28 -0.60
C LEU A 7 -0.91 -5.03 -0.21
N VAL A 8 0.40 -5.17 0.03
CA VAL A 8 1.27 -4.04 0.37
C VAL A 8 1.95 -3.51 -0.90
N ILE A 9 1.69 -2.23 -1.22
CA ILE A 9 2.33 -1.53 -2.34
C ILE A 9 3.36 -0.56 -1.77
N ARG A 10 4.64 -0.74 -2.14
CA ARG A 10 5.74 0.12 -1.71
C ARG A 10 6.71 0.38 -2.86
N ARG A 11 7.33 1.56 -2.88
CA ARG A 11 8.45 1.91 -3.76
C ARG A 11 9.74 1.95 -2.96
N ILE A 12 10.87 1.74 -3.64
CA ILE A 12 12.21 1.83 -3.04
C ILE A 12 12.60 3.31 -2.97
N CYS A 13 12.92 3.79 -1.77
CA CYS A 13 13.29 5.19 -1.52
C CYS A 13 14.69 5.40 -0.95
N ASP A 14 15.31 4.34 -0.46
CA ASP A 14 16.70 4.30 -0.03
C ASP A 14 17.28 2.91 -0.30
N TYR A 15 18.61 2.81 -0.24
CA TYR A 15 19.35 1.57 -0.44
C TYR A 15 19.67 0.85 0.88
N ALA A 16 19.04 1.24 1.99
CA ALA A 16 19.29 0.73 3.33
C ALA A 16 20.78 0.68 3.73
N ASN A 17 21.58 1.62 3.21
CA ASN A 17 22.99 1.80 3.55
C ASN A 17 23.20 3.07 4.38
N SER A 18 24.44 3.35 4.78
CA SER A 18 24.79 4.55 5.54
C SER A 18 24.52 5.87 4.79
N HIS A 19 24.39 5.82 3.46
CA HIS A 19 24.12 6.97 2.61
C HIS A 19 22.61 7.11 2.36
N LYS A 20 21.84 7.34 3.43
CA LYS A 20 20.41 7.58 3.34
C LYS A 20 20.13 8.89 2.59
N ASN A 21 19.28 8.84 1.56
CA ASN A 21 18.83 10.01 0.82
C ASN A 21 17.30 10.16 0.92
N ASP A 22 16.84 10.93 1.90
CA ASP A 22 15.41 11.11 2.19
C ASP A 22 14.68 11.96 1.15
N GLN A 23 15.38 12.58 0.19
CA GLN A 23 14.76 13.42 -0.85
C GLN A 23 13.82 12.61 -1.75
N TRP A 24 14.13 11.33 -1.99
CA TRP A 24 13.35 10.47 -2.87
C TRP A 24 12.06 9.95 -2.24
N GLN A 25 11.92 10.03 -0.91
CA GLN A 25 10.75 9.50 -0.21
C GLN A 25 9.44 10.07 -0.76
N ARG A 26 9.37 11.40 -0.96
CA ARG A 26 8.17 12.07 -1.50
C ARG A 26 7.81 11.55 -2.89
N TYR A 27 8.79 11.45 -3.78
CA TYR A 27 8.59 10.93 -5.12
C TYR A 27 8.12 9.46 -5.10
N THR A 28 8.74 8.64 -4.26
CA THR A 28 8.41 7.22 -4.15
C THR A 28 7.04 6.98 -3.54
N ALA A 29 6.64 7.78 -2.56
CA ALA A 29 5.31 7.74 -1.96
C ALA A 29 4.25 8.12 -3.00
N ALA A 30 4.44 9.22 -3.73
CA ALA A 30 3.55 9.63 -4.80
C ALA A 30 3.42 8.56 -5.88
N THR A 31 4.54 7.93 -6.27
CA THR A 31 4.53 6.90 -7.30
C THR A 31 3.86 5.60 -6.83
N ALA A 32 4.05 5.20 -5.57
CA ALA A 32 3.36 4.05 -4.99
C ALA A 32 1.85 4.28 -4.92
N ALA A 33 1.43 5.49 -4.53
CA ALA A 33 0.02 5.88 -4.50
C ALA A 33 -0.60 5.92 -5.91
N ALA A 34 0.08 6.50 -6.88
CA ALA A 34 -0.39 6.55 -8.27
C ALA A 34 -0.58 5.14 -8.86
N PHE A 35 0.37 4.24 -8.60
CA PHE A 35 0.23 2.83 -8.99
C PHE A 35 -0.97 2.15 -8.31
N ALA A 36 -1.18 2.41 -7.02
CA ALA A 36 -2.32 1.84 -6.30
C ALA A 36 -3.67 2.29 -6.89
N VAL A 37 -3.80 3.57 -7.28
CA VAL A 37 -5.00 4.09 -7.93
C VAL A 37 -5.26 3.39 -9.26
N GLU A 38 -4.23 3.25 -10.09
CA GLU A 38 -4.34 2.56 -11.38
C GLU A 38 -4.73 1.09 -11.19
N LEU A 39 -4.09 0.39 -10.24
CA LEU A 39 -4.38 -1.00 -9.92
C LEU A 39 -5.86 -1.20 -9.53
N LEU A 40 -6.43 -0.29 -8.74
CA LEU A 40 -7.84 -0.36 -8.35
C LEU A 40 -8.80 -0.26 -9.55
N GLY A 41 -8.39 0.36 -10.66
CA GLY A 41 -9.15 0.35 -11.91
C GLY A 41 -9.30 -1.04 -12.55
N TYR A 42 -8.40 -1.97 -12.23
CA TYR A 42 -8.43 -3.35 -12.72
C TYR A 42 -9.09 -4.33 -11.75
N VAL A 43 -9.45 -3.89 -10.54
CA VAL A 43 -10.07 -4.75 -9.52
C VAL A 43 -11.60 -4.75 -9.69
N PRO A 44 -12.23 -5.91 -9.95
CA PRO A 44 -13.69 -6.01 -10.03
C PRO A 44 -14.38 -5.63 -8.71
N VAL A 45 -15.36 -4.72 -8.80
CA VAL A 45 -16.12 -4.23 -7.63
C VAL A 45 -16.79 -5.35 -6.84
N ARG A 46 -17.26 -6.41 -7.52
CA ARG A 46 -17.89 -7.56 -6.86
C ARG A 46 -16.97 -8.24 -5.85
N GLN A 47 -15.67 -8.33 -6.14
CA GLN A 47 -14.71 -8.92 -5.22
C GLN A 47 -14.45 -8.03 -4.00
N LEU A 48 -14.71 -6.72 -4.13
CA LEU A 48 -14.59 -5.75 -3.05
C LEU A 48 -15.72 -5.91 -2.02
N GLU A 49 -16.94 -6.18 -2.47
CA GLU A 49 -18.13 -6.37 -1.60
C GLU A 49 -18.01 -7.60 -0.70
N GLU A 50 -17.30 -8.63 -1.17
CA GLU A 50 -17.04 -9.86 -0.42
C GLU A 50 -15.92 -9.70 0.63
N THR A 51 -15.14 -8.62 0.54
CA THR A 51 -14.00 -8.38 1.42
C THR A 51 -14.43 -7.61 2.66
N GLN A 52 -14.11 -8.13 3.86
CA GLN A 52 -14.35 -7.43 5.12
C GLN A 52 -13.62 -6.07 5.14
N GLN A 53 -14.22 -5.05 5.75
CA GLN A 53 -13.54 -3.76 5.86
C GLN A 53 -12.30 -3.85 6.76
N ALA A 54 -11.21 -3.22 6.32
CA ALA A 54 -9.96 -3.19 7.08
C ALA A 54 -10.16 -2.66 8.51
N ILE A 55 -11.00 -1.64 8.68
CA ILE A 55 -11.31 -1.01 9.98
C ILE A 55 -11.94 -2.00 10.95
N GLU A 56 -12.78 -2.92 10.46
CA GLU A 56 -13.47 -3.92 11.29
C GLU A 56 -12.55 -5.11 11.63
N SER A 57 -11.59 -5.41 10.76
CA SER A 57 -10.67 -6.55 10.91
C SER A 57 -9.45 -6.26 11.78
N LEU A 58 -9.07 -4.99 11.91
CA LEU A 58 -7.90 -4.57 12.69
C LEU A 58 -8.29 -4.45 14.16
N PRO A 59 -7.49 -4.99 15.09
CA PRO A 59 -7.77 -4.85 16.51
C PRO A 59 -7.82 -3.37 16.88
N SER A 60 -8.90 -2.96 17.55
CA SER A 60 -9.03 -1.60 18.09
C SER A 60 -7.81 -1.34 18.98
N ARG A 61 -7.02 -0.32 18.62
CA ARG A 61 -5.88 0.14 19.41
C ARG A 61 -6.34 0.86 20.66
#